data_AF-A0A350D6L6-F1
#
_entry.id   AF-A0A350D6L6-F1
#
_cell.length_a   1.000
_cell.length_b   1.000
_cell.length_c   1.000
_cell.angle_alpha   90.00
_cell.angle_beta   90.00
_cell.angle_gamma   90.00
#
_symmetry.space_group_name_H-M   'P 1'
#
loop_
_entity.id
_entity.type
_entity.pdbx_description
1 polymer ?
#
loop_
_entity_poly.entity_id
_entity_poly.type
_entity_poly.pdbx_seq_one_letter_code
_entity_poly.pdbx_strand_id
1 'polypeptide(L)' 'ARLAADRFKKQGYRTVIRDPYPADRKTVYRVWLGGYPTREEAQRVKDELVKKSVRNPGYFVVQR' A
#
# COMPACT_ATOMS: atom_id res chain seq x y z
N ALA A 1 -9.30 6.14 1.19
CA ALA A 1 -7.82 6.13 1.22
C ALA A 1 -7.24 6.69 2.53
N ARG A 2 -7.61 7.91 2.96
CA ARG A 2 -7.04 8.55 4.16
C ARG A 2 -7.09 7.70 5.44
N LEU A 3 -8.25 7.13 5.76
CA LEU A 3 -8.40 6.22 6.92
C LEU A 3 -7.45 5.02 6.89
N ALA A 4 -7.20 4.45 5.69
CA ALA A 4 -6.26 3.33 5.54
C ALA A 4 -4.82 3.81 5.72
N ALA A 5 -4.46 4.95 5.12
CA ALA A 5 -3.13 5.56 5.29
C ALA A 5 -2.82 5.88 6.75
N ASP A 6 -3.79 6.41 7.50
CA ASP A 6 -3.64 6.74 8.92
C ASP A 6 -3.50 5.47 9.78
N ARG A 7 -4.24 4.40 9.45
CA ARG A 7 -4.08 3.10 10.12
C ARG A 7 -2.66 2.56 9.97
N PHE A 8 -2.10 2.59 8.76
CA PHE A 8 -0.74 2.11 8.52
C PHE A 8 0.33 3.04 9.10
N LYS A 9 0.11 4.36 9.12
CA LYS A 9 0.98 5.30 9.86
C LYS A 9 1.07 4.95 11.35
N LYS A 10 -0.08 4.66 11.99
CA LYS A 10 -0.12 4.23 13.41
C LYS A 10 0.61 2.91 13.66
N GLN A 11 0.74 2.07 12.64
CA GLN A 11 1.52 0.82 12.69
C GLN A 11 3.01 1.02 12.36
N GLY A 12 3.45 2.27 12.15
CA GLY A 12 4.86 2.61 11.88
C GLY A 12 5.25 2.61 10.40
N TYR A 13 4.32 2.36 9.48
CA TYR A 13 4.62 2.41 8.05
C TYR A 13 4.58 3.85 7.53
N ARG A 14 5.58 4.22 6.74
CA ARG A 14 5.50 5.43 5.90
C ARG A 14 4.39 5.23 4.87
N THR A 15 3.46 6.17 4.74
CA THR A 15 2.39 6.08 3.73
C THR A 15 2.34 7.29 2.82
N VAL A 16 2.00 7.04 1.55
CA VAL A 16 1.79 8.07 0.53
C VAL A 16 0.44 7.81 -0.12
N ILE A 17 -0.44 8.80 -0.10
CA ILE A 17 -1.70 8.73 -0.84
C ILE A 17 -1.40 9.26 -2.25
N ARG A 18 -1.79 8.49 -3.26
CA ARG A 18 -1.70 8.87 -4.67
C ARG A 18 -3.09 9.24 -5.16
N ASP A 19 -3.14 10.36 -5.86
CA ASP A 19 -4.33 10.80 -6.56
C ASP A 19 -4.78 9.78 -7.61
N PRO A 20 -6.07 9.76 -7.95
CA PRO A 20 -6.60 8.93 -9.03
C PRO A 20 -5.88 9.22 -10.34
N TYR A 21 -5.64 8.19 -11.13
CA TYR A 21 -5.09 8.41 -12.46
C TYR A 21 -6.20 8.92 -13.39
N PRO A 22 -5.90 9.83 -14.33
CA PRO A 22 -6.89 10.30 -15.31
C PRO A 22 -7.53 9.18 -16.14
N ALA A 23 -6.80 8.07 -16.34
CA ALA A 23 -7.27 6.89 -17.06
C ALA A 23 -8.11 5.92 -16.20
N ASP A 24 -8.24 6.14 -14.89
CA ASP A 24 -9.05 5.28 -14.04
C ASP A 24 -10.54 5.48 -14.38
N ARG A 25 -11.27 4.40 -14.73
CA ARG A 25 -12.71 4.43 -15.04
C ARG A 25 -13.59 4.88 -13.86
N LYS A 26 -13.05 4.85 -12.63
CA LYS A 26 -13.67 5.32 -11.39
C LYS A 26 -12.60 6.01 -10.55
N THR A 27 -12.98 7.00 -9.74
CA THR A 27 -12.08 7.72 -8.84
C THR A 27 -11.50 6.80 -7.77
N VAL A 28 -10.31 6.24 -8.00
CA VAL A 28 -9.64 5.33 -7.07
C VAL A 28 -8.41 5.99 -6.47
N TYR A 29 -8.48 6.29 -5.18
CA TYR A 29 -7.33 6.77 -4.42
C TYR A 29 -6.50 5.59 -3.92
N ARG A 30 -5.22 5.54 -4.30
CA ARG A 30 -4.31 4.45 -3.94
C ARG A 30 -3.46 4.85 -2.75
N VAL A 31 -3.27 3.94 -1.80
CA VAL A 31 -2.37 4.15 -0.65
C VAL A 31 -1.14 3.30 -0.87
N TRP A 32 0.01 3.97 -1.01
CA TRP A 32 1.31 3.33 -1.11
C TRP A 32 1.93 3.25 0.27
N LEU A 33 2.56 2.12 0.55
CA LEU A 33 3.24 1.85 1.82
C LEU A 33 4.74 1.83 1.54
N GLY A 34 5.47 2.71 2.21
CA GLY A 34 6.91 2.82 2.13
C GLY A 34 7.41 3.44 0.83
N GLY A 35 8.60 2.97 0.47
CA GLY A 35 9.42 3.34 -0.68
C GLY A 35 10.66 2.48 -0.56
N TYR A 36 10.51 1.20 -0.90
CA TYR A 36 11.54 0.19 -0.66
C TYR A 36 12.58 0.23 -1.77
N PRO A 37 13.88 0.15 -1.45
CA PRO A 37 14.97 0.17 -2.43
C PRO A 37 14.97 -1.06 -3.35
N THR A 38 14.44 -2.20 -2.88
CA THR A 38 14.42 -3.45 -3.65
C THR A 38 13.02 -4.06 -3.72
N ARG A 39 12.77 -4.85 -4.76
CA ARG A 39 11.51 -5.57 -4.92
C ARG A 39 11.34 -6.62 -3.82
N GLU A 40 12.44 -7.23 -3.41
CA GLU A 40 12.49 -8.28 -2.39
C GLU A 40 12.06 -7.72 -1.02
N GLU A 41 12.50 -6.53 -0.66
CA GLU A 41 12.05 -5.85 0.56
C GLU A 41 10.56 -5.49 0.50
N ALA A 42 10.08 -4.97 -0.64
CA ALA A 42 8.66 -4.69 -0.82
C ALA A 42 7.81 -5.96 -0.71
N GLN A 43 8.31 -7.08 -1.24
CA GLN A 43 7.65 -8.38 -1.16
C GLN A 43 7.62 -8.92 0.28
N ARG A 44 8.72 -8.82 1.02
CA ARG A 44 8.76 -9.22 2.45
C ARG A 44 7.72 -8.46 3.26
N VAL A 45 7.64 -7.14 3.12
CA VAL A 45 6.65 -6.34 3.85
C VAL A 45 5.22 -6.69 3.41
N LYS A 46 4.99 -6.91 2.11
CA LYS A 46 3.69 -7.40 1.62
C LYS A 46 3.31 -8.72 2.31
N ASP A 47 4.22 -9.68 2.38
CA ASP A 47 3.96 -10.99 2.97
C ASP A 47 3.66 -10.89 4.47
N GLU A 48 4.38 -10.02 5.20
CA GLU A 48 4.05 -9.71 6.60
C GLU A 48 2.65 -9.10 6.76
N LEU A 49 2.30 -8.15 5.89
CA LEU A 49 1.00 -7.48 5.93
C LEU A 49 -0.15 -8.45 5.59
N VAL A 50 0.09 -9.41 4.68
CA VAL A 50 -0.86 -10.48 4.36
C VAL A 50 -1.02 -11.41 5.57
N LYS A 51 0.08 -11.83 6.22
CA LYS A 51 0.03 -12.66 7.44
C LYS A 51 -0.74 -12.01 8.59
N LYS A 52 -0.60 -10.68 8.74
CA LYS A 52 -1.31 -9.89 9.76
C LYS A 52 -2.78 -9.60 9.41
N SER A 53 -3.22 -9.93 8.20
CA SER A 53 -4.58 -9.65 7.74
C SER A 53 -5.48 -10.88 7.84
N VAL A 54 -6.67 -10.71 8.42
CA VAL A 54 -7.69 -11.77 8.58
C VAL A 54 -8.28 -12.20 7.23
N ARG A 55 -8.22 -11.34 6.21
CA ARG A 55 -8.72 -11.61 4.85
C ARG A 55 -7.69 -11.15 3.83
N ASN A 56 -7.67 -11.76 2.64
CA ASN A 56 -6.78 -11.36 1.56
C ASN A 56 -6.96 -9.86 1.26
N PRO A 57 -5.96 -9.03 1.59
CA PRO A 57 -6.12 -7.59 1.59
C PRO A 57 -5.88 -6.95 0.21
N GLY A 58 -5.49 -7.73 -0.80
CA GLY A 58 -5.25 -7.23 -2.16
C GLY A 58 -4.07 -6.27 -2.25
N TYR A 59 -2.97 -6.53 -1.53
CA TYR A 59 -1.75 -5.73 -1.64
C TYR A 59 -0.93 -6.13 -2.86
N PHE A 60 -0.38 -5.12 -3.56
CA PHE A 60 0.44 -5.29 -4.74
C PHE A 60 1.76 -4.54 -4.58
N VAL A 61 2.86 -5.15 -5.04
CA VAL A 61 4.14 -4.46 -5.17
C VAL A 61 4.07 -3.63 -6.45
N VAL A 62 4.37 -2.34 -6.33
CA VAL A 62 4.40 -1.41 -7.46
C VAL A 62 5.85 -1.01 -7.67
N GLN A 63 6.39 -1.32 -8.84
CA GLN A 63 7.70 -0.83 -9.30
C GLN A 63 7.48 0.39 -10.19
N ARG A 64 8.31 1.41 -10.02
CA ARG A 64 8.40 2.57 -10.92
C ARG A 64 9.75 2.57 -11.61
#